data_AF-A0A9E8ZDX3-F1
#
_entry.id   AF-A0A9E8ZDX3-F1
#
_cell.length_a   1.000
_cell.length_b   1.000
_cell.length_c   1.000
_cell.angle_alpha   90.00
_cell.angle_beta   90.00
_cell.angle_gamma   90.00
#
_symmetry.space_group_name_H-M   'P 1'
#
loop_
_entity.id
_entity.type
_entity.pdbx_description
1 polymer ?
#
loop_
_entity_poly.entity_id
_entity_poly.type
_entity_poly.pdbx_seq_one_letter_code
_entity_poly.pdbx_strand_id
1 'polypeptide(L)'
;MFTLVGKLLAGLRNGGFIVLLFTLFLVLIWGTFAPVGTLVWWLDRGQKKLEERSRELEALLEDNPAEGNGKTCYIVFLTGVGDLSADELTDGETEFLDRLEQDQPQCVTVRDVFPYSAANADVSGQQVFDFLRNVTEQSNGWSDFTQFLLETRNVWRLALSADNRYGQVYNPAIALTIVERMEAQQDIPASSETPIQLVLMGKSGGAQVALGATPYLQRWLNANITIVSFGGVFNGNDGFDAATHVYHFRGDRDWIENIGGIVFPSRWRWTIGSPYNRARREDRYTVLSSGSHTHQGDEGYFGLEEAETGNSYVELTVEQTNQLPIWNE
;
A
#
# COMPACT_ATOMS: atom_id res chain seq x y z
N MET A 1 24.65 -31.39 6.28
CA MET A 1 23.88 -30.91 5.11
C MET A 1 22.95 -31.99 4.53
N PHE A 2 23.41 -33.22 4.28
CA PHE A 2 22.56 -34.33 3.79
C PHE A 2 21.47 -34.83 4.77
N THR A 3 21.65 -34.65 6.08
CA THR A 3 20.72 -35.10 7.12
C THR A 3 19.49 -34.21 7.33
N LEU A 4 19.58 -32.91 7.01
CA LEU A 4 18.45 -31.97 7.08
C LEU A 4 17.53 -32.12 5.87
N VAL A 5 18.13 -32.29 4.69
CA VAL A 5 17.44 -32.56 3.42
C VAL A 5 16.74 -33.92 3.47
N GLY A 6 17.35 -34.95 4.08
CA GLY A 6 16.72 -36.25 4.29
C GLY A 6 15.51 -36.22 5.24
N LYS A 7 15.54 -35.37 6.28
CA LYS A 7 14.39 -35.19 7.20
C LYS A 7 13.26 -34.37 6.58
N LEU A 8 13.58 -33.34 5.80
CA LEU A 8 12.61 -32.58 4.99
C LEU A 8 11.93 -33.50 3.95
N LEU A 9 12.72 -34.29 3.21
CA LEU A 9 12.20 -35.25 2.22
C LEU A 9 11.37 -36.38 2.85
N ALA A 10 11.69 -36.82 4.06
CA ALA A 10 10.92 -37.83 4.79
C ALA A 10 9.58 -37.28 5.33
N GLY A 11 9.55 -36.02 5.79
CA GLY A 11 8.32 -35.33 6.19
C GLY A 11 7.37 -35.06 5.01
N LEU A 12 7.92 -34.73 3.84
CA LEU A 12 7.19 -34.58 2.58
C LEU A 12 6.48 -35.89 2.14
N ARG A 13 6.98 -37.06 2.54
CA ARG A 13 6.43 -38.37 2.15
C ARG A 13 5.23 -38.84 3.00
N ASN A 14 5.00 -38.24 4.18
CA ASN A 14 3.97 -38.67 5.15
C ASN A 14 2.75 -37.72 5.21
N GLY A 15 2.18 -37.36 4.05
CA GLY A 15 0.95 -36.56 3.96
C GLY A 15 1.16 -35.04 4.03
N GLY A 16 2.28 -34.55 4.56
CA GLY A 16 2.59 -33.11 4.62
C GLY A 16 2.64 -32.44 3.25
N PHE A 17 3.15 -33.13 2.22
CA PHE A 17 3.14 -32.61 0.84
C PHE A 17 1.72 -32.51 0.26
N ILE A 18 0.85 -33.46 0.57
CA ILE A 18 -0.55 -33.44 0.14
C ILE A 18 -1.27 -32.28 0.81
N VAL A 19 -1.04 -32.06 2.11
CA VAL A 19 -1.58 -30.90 2.83
C VAL A 19 -1.07 -29.61 2.22
N LEU A 20 0.24 -29.47 1.94
CA LEU A 20 0.79 -28.28 1.32
C LEU A 20 0.20 -28.00 -0.07
N LEU A 21 0.08 -29.04 -0.91
CA LEU A 21 -0.55 -28.91 -2.22
C LEU A 21 -2.04 -28.55 -2.11
N PHE A 22 -2.74 -29.13 -1.13
CA PHE A 22 -4.14 -28.82 -0.88
C PHE A 22 -4.32 -27.39 -0.37
N THR A 23 -3.48 -26.92 0.55
CA THR A 23 -3.45 -25.52 1.01
C THR A 23 -3.15 -24.58 -0.15
N LEU A 24 -2.13 -24.87 -0.97
CA LEU A 24 -1.81 -24.08 -2.15
C LEU A 24 -3.00 -24.03 -3.12
N PHE A 25 -3.65 -25.17 -3.37
CA PHE A 25 -4.84 -25.26 -4.21
C PHE A 25 -5.98 -24.40 -3.66
N LEU A 26 -6.24 -24.42 -2.35
CA LEU A 26 -7.24 -23.56 -1.72
C LEU A 26 -6.89 -22.07 -1.84
N VAL A 27 -5.62 -21.70 -1.64
CA VAL A 27 -5.15 -20.31 -1.83
C VAL A 27 -5.34 -19.85 -3.28
N LEU A 28 -5.08 -20.71 -4.26
CA LEU A 28 -5.30 -20.40 -5.68
C LEU A 28 -6.79 -20.29 -6.05
N ILE A 29 -7.64 -21.17 -5.51
CA ILE A 29 -9.10 -21.05 -5.65
C ILE A 29 -9.55 -19.72 -5.06
N TRP A 30 -9.09 -19.39 -3.85
CA TRP A 30 -9.41 -18.13 -3.19
C TRP A 30 -9.00 -16.93 -4.05
N GLY A 31 -7.80 -16.97 -4.63
CA GLY A 31 -7.34 -15.96 -5.58
C GLY A 31 -8.18 -15.83 -6.83
N THR A 32 -8.74 -16.94 -7.33
CA THR A 32 -9.66 -16.93 -8.49
C THR A 32 -10.93 -16.13 -8.20
N PHE A 33 -11.40 -16.13 -6.94
CA PHE A 33 -12.57 -15.35 -6.53
C PHE A 33 -12.23 -13.93 -6.06
N ALA A 34 -10.96 -13.60 -5.80
CA ALA A 34 -10.55 -12.27 -5.34
C ALA A 34 -11.02 -11.10 -6.23
N PRO A 35 -10.98 -11.18 -7.58
CA PRO A 35 -11.47 -10.08 -8.44
C PRO A 35 -12.99 -9.89 -8.39
N VAL A 36 -13.78 -10.89 -7.98
CA VAL A 36 -15.25 -10.87 -8.11
C VAL A 36 -15.85 -9.64 -7.43
N GLY A 37 -15.43 -9.33 -6.20
CA GLY A 37 -15.93 -8.16 -5.49
C GLY A 37 -15.64 -6.84 -6.22
N THR A 38 -14.46 -6.71 -6.85
CA THR A 38 -14.09 -5.53 -7.64
C THR A 38 -14.91 -5.47 -8.93
N LEU A 39 -15.12 -6.59 -9.60
CA LEU A 39 -15.91 -6.66 -10.83
C LEU A 39 -17.38 -6.35 -10.58
N VAL A 40 -17.96 -6.87 -9.49
CA VAL A 40 -19.34 -6.57 -9.09
C VAL A 40 -19.50 -5.08 -8.81
N TRP A 41 -18.60 -4.50 -7.99
CA TRP A 41 -18.61 -3.06 -7.74
C TRP A 41 -18.50 -2.24 -9.03
N TRP A 42 -17.59 -2.63 -9.92
CA TRP A 42 -17.35 -1.95 -11.20
C TRP A 42 -18.59 -1.93 -12.08
N LEU A 43 -19.26 -3.08 -12.23
CA LEU A 43 -20.47 -3.25 -13.06
C LEU A 43 -21.71 -2.60 -12.44
N ASP A 44 -21.81 -2.56 -11.11
CA ASP A 44 -22.97 -2.00 -10.39
C ASP A 44 -22.95 -0.46 -10.44
N ARG A 45 -21.85 0.15 -9.98
CA ARG A 45 -21.77 1.61 -9.77
C ARG A 45 -20.40 2.23 -10.03
N GLY A 46 -19.35 1.43 -9.99
CA GLY A 46 -17.96 1.91 -10.03
C GLY A 46 -17.62 2.66 -11.31
N GLN A 47 -18.03 2.15 -12.48
CA GLN A 47 -17.79 2.81 -13.76
C GLN A 47 -18.37 4.22 -13.81
N LYS A 48 -19.66 4.33 -13.51
CA LYS A 48 -20.37 5.61 -13.57
C LYS A 48 -19.82 6.60 -12.56
N LYS A 49 -19.61 6.17 -11.30
CA LYS A 49 -19.05 7.01 -10.24
C LYS A 49 -17.67 7.53 -10.63
N LEU A 50 -16.81 6.65 -11.13
CA LEU A 50 -15.46 7.01 -11.54
C LEU A 50 -15.49 8.02 -12.70
N GLU A 51 -16.30 7.78 -13.72
CA GLU A 51 -16.39 8.65 -14.89
C GLU A 51 -16.97 10.04 -14.56
N GLU A 52 -17.99 10.09 -13.69
CA GLU A 52 -18.57 11.36 -13.23
C GLU A 52 -17.56 12.16 -12.40
N ARG A 53 -16.92 11.53 -11.41
CA ARG A 53 -15.96 12.20 -10.52
C ARG A 53 -14.67 12.57 -11.23
N SER A 54 -14.15 11.73 -12.12
CA SER A 54 -12.93 12.09 -12.87
C SER A 54 -13.16 13.31 -13.76
N ARG A 55 -14.32 13.40 -14.44
CA ARG A 55 -14.67 14.57 -15.26
C ARG A 55 -14.85 15.82 -14.40
N GLU A 56 -15.44 15.69 -13.22
CA GLU A 56 -15.58 16.81 -12.28
C GLU A 56 -14.23 17.33 -11.81
N LEU A 57 -13.32 16.44 -11.39
CA LEU A 57 -11.98 16.80 -10.94
C LEU A 57 -11.15 17.44 -12.07
N GLU A 58 -11.19 16.85 -13.27
CA GLU A 58 -10.50 17.41 -14.45
C GLU A 58 -11.05 18.79 -14.82
N ALA A 59 -12.38 18.99 -14.79
CA ALA A 59 -12.99 20.30 -15.05
C ALA A 59 -12.60 21.35 -13.99
N LEU A 60 -12.53 20.96 -12.71
CA LEU A 60 -12.09 21.86 -11.63
C LEU A 60 -10.66 22.35 -11.82
N LEU A 61 -9.78 21.52 -12.38
CA LEU A 61 -8.40 21.92 -12.70
C LEU A 61 -8.34 22.88 -13.90
N GLU A 62 -9.25 22.75 -14.87
CA GLU A 62 -9.29 23.60 -16.06
C GLU A 62 -9.92 24.97 -15.80
N ASP A 63 -11.00 25.04 -15.00
CA ASP A 63 -11.87 26.22 -14.91
C ASP A 63 -11.53 27.19 -13.75
N ASN A 64 -10.74 26.80 -12.75
CA ASN A 64 -10.55 27.59 -11.53
C ASN A 64 -9.07 27.88 -11.19
N PRO A 65 -8.65 29.14 -11.16
CA PRO A 65 -7.60 29.60 -10.25
C PRO A 65 -8.27 29.89 -8.89
N ALA A 66 -8.70 28.86 -8.16
CA ALA A 66 -9.31 29.11 -6.86
C ALA A 66 -8.22 29.47 -5.84
N GLU A 67 -8.37 30.63 -5.19
CA GLU A 67 -7.70 30.96 -3.93
C GLU A 67 -8.26 30.04 -2.83
N GLY A 68 -7.73 28.82 -2.76
CA GLY A 68 -7.97 27.92 -1.65
C GLY A 68 -7.11 28.34 -0.45
N ASN A 69 -7.75 28.75 0.65
CA ASN A 69 -7.08 29.04 1.93
C ASN A 69 -6.67 27.77 2.71
N GLY A 70 -6.72 26.59 2.06
CA GLY A 70 -6.38 25.30 2.64
C GLY A 70 -4.90 24.96 2.47
N LYS A 71 -4.41 23.99 3.26
CA LYS A 71 -3.04 23.48 3.10
C LYS A 71 -2.91 22.77 1.76
N THR A 72 -1.77 22.94 1.08
CA THR A 72 -1.46 22.28 -0.19
C THR A 72 -0.60 21.02 -0.02
N CYS A 73 -0.21 20.67 1.21
CA CYS A 73 0.52 19.42 1.50
C CYS A 73 -0.41 18.37 2.12
N TYR A 74 -0.38 17.16 1.57
CA TYR A 74 -1.11 15.99 2.07
C TYR A 74 -0.17 14.80 2.26
N ILE A 75 -0.35 14.10 3.38
CA ILE A 75 0.32 12.84 3.68
C ILE A 75 -0.78 11.77 3.73
N VAL A 76 -0.77 10.84 2.79
CA VAL A 76 -1.76 9.76 2.73
C VAL A 76 -1.07 8.45 3.11
N PHE A 77 -1.56 7.78 4.15
CA PHE A 77 -1.01 6.51 4.59
C PHE A 77 -1.83 5.33 4.04
N LEU A 78 -1.13 4.34 3.48
CA LEU A 78 -1.69 3.11 2.93
C LEU A 78 -1.07 1.92 3.66
N THR A 79 -1.91 1.22 4.40
CA THR A 79 -1.56 0.11 5.29
C THR A 79 -1.02 -1.14 4.56
N GLY A 80 -0.35 -2.00 5.32
CA GLY A 80 0.20 -3.26 4.80
C GLY A 80 -0.85 -4.35 4.68
N VAL A 81 -0.52 -5.46 4.02
CA VAL A 81 -1.48 -6.57 3.80
C VAL A 81 -1.97 -7.23 5.09
N GLY A 82 -1.29 -6.99 6.21
CA GLY A 82 -1.69 -7.41 7.55
C GLY A 82 -2.96 -6.73 8.07
N ASP A 83 -3.26 -5.53 7.58
CA ASP A 83 -4.27 -4.64 8.15
C ASP A 83 -5.65 -4.91 7.52
N LEU A 84 -6.72 -4.86 8.31
CA LEU A 84 -8.03 -5.39 7.90
C LEU A 84 -9.06 -4.31 7.53
N SER A 85 -8.83 -3.06 7.90
CA SER A 85 -9.73 -1.94 7.60
C SER A 85 -8.98 -0.60 7.56
N ALA A 86 -9.70 0.48 7.24
CA ALA A 86 -9.15 1.84 7.28
C ALA A 86 -8.97 2.36 8.72
N ASP A 87 -9.68 1.78 9.69
CA ASP A 87 -9.71 2.20 11.09
C ASP A 87 -8.84 1.33 12.01
N GLU A 88 -8.23 0.27 11.48
CA GLU A 88 -7.40 -0.68 12.22
C GLU A 88 -5.90 -0.44 11.94
N LEU A 89 -5.42 0.76 12.29
CA LEU A 89 -3.98 1.02 12.38
C LEU A 89 -3.39 0.28 13.59
N THR A 90 -2.16 -0.21 13.47
CA THR A 90 -1.44 -0.73 14.65
C THR A 90 -1.07 0.42 15.59
N ASP A 91 -0.75 0.11 16.86
CA ASP A 91 -0.30 1.11 17.83
C ASP A 91 0.95 1.86 17.32
N GLY A 92 1.88 1.15 16.67
CA GLY A 92 3.08 1.76 16.10
C GLY A 92 2.83 2.56 14.81
N GLU A 93 1.87 2.16 13.98
CA GLU A 93 1.45 2.99 12.83
C GLU A 93 0.75 4.27 13.29
N THR A 94 -0.05 4.17 14.36
CA THR A 94 -0.67 5.32 15.01
C THR A 94 0.40 6.24 15.59
N GLU A 95 1.37 5.71 16.33
CA GLU A 95 2.48 6.49 16.87
C GLU A 95 3.31 7.17 15.76
N PHE A 96 3.58 6.47 14.67
CA PHE A 96 4.26 7.04 13.51
C PHE A 96 3.50 8.25 12.95
N LEU A 97 2.20 8.11 12.71
CA LEU A 97 1.38 9.16 12.11
C LEU A 97 1.16 10.33 13.08
N ASP A 98 1.01 10.06 14.38
CA ASP A 98 0.89 11.09 15.40
C ASP A 98 2.16 11.95 15.49
N ARG A 99 3.34 11.33 15.48
CA ARG A 99 4.61 12.05 15.49
C ARG A 99 4.82 12.82 14.17
N LEU A 100 4.52 12.20 13.04
CA LEU A 100 4.67 12.85 11.74
C LEU A 100 3.74 14.07 11.59
N GLU A 101 2.52 14.01 12.11
CA GLU A 101 1.59 15.14 12.14
C GLU A 101 2.08 16.28 13.04
N GLN A 102 2.73 15.95 14.16
CA GLN A 102 3.38 16.94 15.03
C GLN A 102 4.58 17.60 14.35
N ASP A 103 5.40 16.81 13.63
CA ASP A 103 6.62 17.29 12.98
C ASP A 103 6.35 18.03 11.67
N GLN A 104 5.24 17.72 10.99
CA GLN A 104 4.83 18.31 9.71
C GLN A 104 3.47 19.03 9.81
N PRO A 105 3.32 20.05 10.69
CA PRO A 105 2.04 20.70 10.96
C PRO A 105 1.51 21.49 9.75
N GLN A 106 2.29 21.70 8.70
CA GLN A 106 1.86 22.30 7.44
C GLN A 106 1.12 21.32 6.51
N CYS A 107 1.22 20.02 6.75
CA CYS A 107 0.56 18.99 5.95
C CYS A 107 -0.78 18.55 6.59
N VAL A 108 -1.65 17.94 5.79
CA VAL A 108 -2.86 17.25 6.26
C VAL A 108 -2.63 15.75 6.14
N THR A 109 -2.72 15.05 7.26
CA THR A 109 -2.57 13.59 7.32
C THR A 109 -3.91 12.92 7.07
N VAL A 110 -3.95 12.01 6.09
CA VAL A 110 -5.11 11.19 5.72
C VAL A 110 -4.78 9.75 6.10
N ARG A 111 -5.46 9.25 7.13
CA ARG A 111 -5.20 7.94 7.75
C ARG A 111 -6.13 6.82 7.25
N ASP A 112 -7.31 7.18 6.75
CA ASP A 112 -8.47 6.31 6.54
C ASP A 112 -8.63 5.86 5.07
N VAL A 113 -7.51 5.54 4.42
CA VAL A 113 -7.48 4.94 3.08
C VAL A 113 -7.15 3.46 3.20
N PHE A 114 -8.13 2.59 2.96
CA PHE A 114 -7.87 1.16 2.95
C PHE A 114 -7.44 0.67 1.55
N PRO A 115 -6.15 0.30 1.35
CA PRO A 115 -5.62 -0.02 0.03
C PRO A 115 -6.20 -1.31 -0.59
N TYR A 116 -6.92 -2.11 0.20
CA TYR A 116 -7.41 -3.43 -0.20
C TYR A 116 -8.93 -3.48 -0.48
N SER A 117 -9.58 -2.31 -0.68
CA SER A 117 -11.00 -2.20 -1.04
C SER A 117 -11.30 -1.08 -2.04
N ALA A 118 -11.73 -1.44 -3.25
CA ALA A 118 -12.12 -0.48 -4.29
C ALA A 118 -13.35 0.37 -3.93
N ALA A 119 -14.19 -0.09 -2.99
CA ALA A 119 -15.35 0.65 -2.53
C ALA A 119 -15.04 1.52 -1.30
N ASN A 120 -13.79 1.49 -0.81
CA ASN A 120 -13.39 1.89 0.54
C ASN A 120 -14.33 1.43 1.65
N ALA A 121 -15.05 0.34 1.40
CA ALA A 121 -15.83 -0.35 2.40
C ALA A 121 -14.87 -1.32 3.09
N ASP A 122 -14.91 -1.33 4.41
CA ASP A 122 -14.24 -2.31 5.23
C ASP A 122 -14.49 -3.74 4.70
N VAL A 123 -13.66 -4.67 5.16
CA VAL A 123 -13.91 -6.11 4.98
C VAL A 123 -15.35 -6.50 5.40
N SER A 124 -16.01 -5.68 6.23
CA SER A 124 -17.42 -5.81 6.67
C SER A 124 -18.50 -5.59 5.59
N GLY A 125 -18.14 -5.13 4.39
CA GLY A 125 -19.12 -4.92 3.31
C GLY A 125 -19.65 -6.20 2.64
N GLN A 126 -19.19 -7.38 3.06
CA GLN A 126 -19.61 -8.67 2.51
C GLN A 126 -20.01 -9.62 3.64
N GLN A 127 -21.30 -9.96 3.74
CA GLN A 127 -21.91 -10.77 4.81
C GLN A 127 -21.16 -12.09 5.15
N VAL A 128 -20.41 -12.65 4.20
CA VAL A 128 -19.58 -13.85 4.39
C VAL A 128 -18.35 -13.59 5.28
N PHE A 129 -17.84 -12.37 5.29
CA PHE A 129 -16.64 -11.97 6.01
C PHE A 129 -16.94 -11.43 7.41
N ASP A 130 -18.12 -10.82 7.62
CA ASP A 130 -18.64 -10.55 8.98
C ASP A 130 -18.73 -11.84 9.79
N PHE A 131 -19.15 -12.93 9.14
CA PHE A 131 -19.16 -14.26 9.76
C PHE A 131 -17.74 -14.71 10.15
N LEU A 132 -16.75 -14.58 9.26
CA LEU A 132 -15.37 -14.95 9.56
C LEU A 132 -14.76 -14.12 10.70
N ARG A 133 -15.03 -12.81 10.72
CA ARG A 133 -14.61 -11.90 11.79
C ARG A 133 -15.26 -12.23 13.14
N ASN A 134 -16.56 -12.49 13.16
CA ASN A 134 -17.24 -12.93 14.38
C ASN A 134 -16.69 -14.26 14.90
N VAL A 135 -16.28 -15.16 14.01
CA VAL A 135 -15.61 -16.43 14.38
C VAL A 135 -14.21 -16.20 14.96
N THR A 136 -13.45 -15.20 14.48
CA THR A 136 -12.18 -14.81 15.10
C THR A 136 -12.32 -14.23 16.48
N GLU A 137 -13.28 -13.31 16.68
CA GLU A 137 -13.50 -12.65 17.96
C GLU A 137 -14.02 -13.62 19.04
N GLN A 138 -14.68 -14.72 18.64
CA GLN A 138 -15.28 -15.68 19.57
C GLN A 138 -14.46 -16.97 19.80
N SER A 139 -13.40 -17.24 19.03
CA SER A 139 -12.72 -18.54 19.11
C SER A 139 -11.21 -18.44 19.35
N ASN A 140 -10.76 -18.98 20.48
CA ASN A 140 -9.34 -19.04 20.88
C ASN A 140 -8.50 -20.07 20.09
N GLY A 141 -9.01 -20.65 19.00
CA GLY A 141 -8.35 -21.73 18.27
C GLY A 141 -8.35 -21.62 16.74
N TRP A 142 -9.14 -20.71 16.16
CA TRP A 142 -9.18 -20.45 14.70
C TRP A 142 -8.71 -19.03 14.34
N SER A 143 -8.30 -18.23 15.32
CA SER A 143 -7.82 -16.85 15.14
C SER A 143 -6.75 -16.75 14.05
N ASP A 144 -5.70 -17.56 14.18
CA ASP A 144 -4.51 -17.49 13.32
C ASP A 144 -4.84 -17.91 11.88
N PHE A 145 -5.72 -18.89 11.72
CA PHE A 145 -6.14 -19.36 10.39
C PHE A 145 -7.01 -18.32 9.68
N THR A 146 -7.93 -17.67 10.39
CA THR A 146 -8.77 -16.64 9.77
C THR A 146 -7.98 -15.37 9.51
N GLN A 147 -7.06 -14.98 10.39
CA GLN A 147 -6.11 -13.89 10.13
C GLN A 147 -5.32 -14.19 8.85
N PHE A 148 -4.77 -15.40 8.72
CA PHE A 148 -4.10 -15.83 7.49
C PHE A 148 -5.00 -15.72 6.24
N LEU A 149 -6.28 -16.09 6.31
CA LEU A 149 -7.20 -15.96 5.18
C LEU A 149 -7.46 -14.50 4.80
N LEU A 150 -7.56 -13.61 5.78
CA LEU A 150 -7.77 -12.18 5.57
C LEU A 150 -6.52 -11.51 4.98
N GLU A 151 -5.34 -11.81 5.50
CA GLU A 151 -4.06 -11.36 4.94
C GLU A 151 -3.87 -11.87 3.50
N THR A 152 -4.22 -13.15 3.26
CA THR A 152 -4.18 -13.74 1.91
C THR A 152 -5.11 -12.99 0.93
N ARG A 153 -6.29 -12.57 1.37
CA ARG A 153 -7.16 -11.69 0.56
C ARG A 153 -6.43 -10.41 0.18
N ASN A 154 -5.79 -9.74 1.14
CA ASN A 154 -5.07 -8.48 0.88
C ASN A 154 -3.87 -8.69 -0.06
N VAL A 155 -3.17 -9.82 0.04
CA VAL A 155 -2.15 -10.22 -0.95
C VAL A 155 -2.75 -10.36 -2.35
N TRP A 156 -3.94 -10.95 -2.49
CA TRP A 156 -4.62 -10.98 -3.79
C TRP A 156 -5.03 -9.60 -4.28
N ARG A 157 -5.42 -8.68 -3.39
CA ARG A 157 -5.73 -7.28 -3.74
C ARG A 157 -4.50 -6.54 -4.24
N LEU A 158 -3.35 -6.73 -3.59
CA LEU A 158 -2.05 -6.30 -4.10
C LEU A 158 -1.82 -6.86 -5.52
N ALA A 159 -2.03 -8.16 -5.72
CA ALA A 159 -1.86 -8.79 -7.03
C ALA A 159 -2.79 -8.22 -8.10
N LEU A 160 -4.03 -7.86 -7.76
CA LEU A 160 -4.95 -7.16 -8.67
C LEU A 160 -4.45 -5.77 -9.05
N SER A 161 -3.94 -5.01 -8.08
CA SER A 161 -3.35 -3.69 -8.33
C SER A 161 -2.14 -3.77 -9.28
N ALA A 162 -1.32 -4.81 -9.12
CA ALA A 162 -0.13 -5.06 -9.92
C ALA A 162 -0.39 -5.69 -11.31
N ASP A 163 -1.58 -6.22 -11.57
CA ASP A 163 -1.93 -6.85 -12.85
C ASP A 163 -2.53 -5.82 -13.81
N ASN A 164 -1.97 -5.68 -15.00
CA ASN A 164 -2.41 -4.68 -15.99
C ASN A 164 -3.89 -4.79 -16.41
N ARG A 165 -4.55 -5.95 -16.26
CA ARG A 165 -5.95 -6.14 -16.66
C ARG A 165 -6.89 -5.68 -15.56
N TYR A 166 -6.59 -6.05 -14.31
CA TYR A 166 -7.41 -5.72 -13.16
C TYR A 166 -7.07 -4.35 -12.56
N GLY A 167 -5.81 -3.92 -12.65
CA GLY A 167 -5.31 -2.63 -12.17
C GLY A 167 -6.01 -1.44 -12.84
N GLN A 168 -6.42 -1.57 -14.11
CA GLN A 168 -7.21 -0.55 -14.81
C GLN A 168 -8.58 -0.29 -14.20
N VAL A 169 -9.10 -1.24 -13.41
CA VAL A 169 -10.35 -1.11 -12.65
C VAL A 169 -10.05 -0.77 -11.20
N TYR A 170 -9.06 -1.45 -10.62
CA TYR A 170 -8.77 -1.39 -9.19
C TYR A 170 -8.07 -0.08 -8.78
N ASN A 171 -7.01 0.29 -9.48
CA ASN A 171 -6.17 1.44 -9.14
C ASN A 171 -6.89 2.79 -9.22
N PRO A 172 -7.74 3.09 -10.25
CA PRO A 172 -8.49 4.34 -10.25
C PRO A 172 -9.55 4.39 -9.14
N ALA A 173 -10.10 3.24 -8.73
CA ALA A 173 -11.03 3.19 -7.60
C ALA A 173 -10.36 3.59 -6.28
N ILE A 174 -9.12 3.11 -6.07
CA ILE A 174 -8.31 3.52 -4.92
C ILE A 174 -7.90 5.00 -5.03
N ALA A 175 -7.51 5.48 -6.21
CA ALA A 175 -7.22 6.89 -6.40
C ALA A 175 -8.42 7.79 -6.06
N LEU A 176 -9.64 7.38 -6.47
CA LEU A 176 -10.86 8.13 -6.14
C LEU A 176 -11.12 8.11 -4.64
N THR A 177 -10.89 6.96 -4.01
CA THR A 177 -10.96 6.84 -2.55
C THR A 177 -10.01 7.80 -1.85
N ILE A 178 -8.76 7.90 -2.32
CA ILE A 178 -7.77 8.83 -1.78
C ILE A 178 -8.28 10.28 -1.87
N VAL A 179 -8.81 10.68 -3.03
CA VAL A 179 -9.40 12.01 -3.21
C VAL A 179 -10.57 12.24 -2.24
N GLU A 180 -11.50 11.29 -2.14
CA GLU A 180 -12.67 11.41 -1.24
C GLU A 180 -12.26 11.53 0.23
N ARG A 181 -11.19 10.84 0.64
CA ARG A 181 -10.65 10.94 2.01
C ARG A 181 -9.87 12.23 2.25
N MET A 182 -9.16 12.73 1.24
CA MET A 182 -8.54 14.05 1.31
C MET A 182 -9.61 15.15 1.46
N GLU A 183 -10.67 15.12 0.64
CA GLU A 183 -11.82 16.04 0.70
C GLU A 183 -12.53 15.98 2.07
N ALA A 184 -12.56 14.80 2.71
CA ALA A 184 -13.14 14.64 4.05
C ALA A 184 -12.33 15.33 5.16
N GLN A 185 -11.03 15.58 4.96
CA GLN A 185 -10.19 16.29 5.91
C GLN A 185 -10.23 17.82 5.71
N GLN A 186 -10.20 18.26 4.45
CA GLN A 186 -10.40 19.66 4.06
C GLN A 186 -10.74 19.74 2.56
N ASP A 187 -11.32 20.86 2.14
CA ASP A 187 -11.50 21.14 0.71
C ASP A 187 -10.14 21.14 0.00
N ILE A 188 -10.03 20.36 -1.08
CA ILE A 188 -8.81 20.31 -1.88
C ILE A 188 -8.71 21.62 -2.67
N PRO A 189 -7.63 22.41 -2.50
CA PRO A 189 -7.46 23.65 -3.25
C PRO A 189 -7.28 23.33 -4.74
N ALA A 190 -8.30 23.63 -5.55
CA ALA A 190 -8.22 23.55 -7.00
C ALA A 190 -7.47 24.77 -7.54
N SER A 191 -6.13 24.70 -7.54
CA SER A 191 -5.28 25.70 -8.17
C SER A 191 -4.46 25.08 -9.30
N SER A 192 -4.55 25.67 -10.48
CA SER A 192 -3.71 25.32 -11.63
C SER A 192 -2.29 25.89 -11.51
N GLU A 193 -2.05 26.88 -10.64
CA GLU A 193 -0.76 27.58 -10.53
C GLU A 193 0.19 26.96 -9.50
N THR A 194 -0.33 26.46 -8.38
CA THR A 194 0.48 25.85 -7.32
C THR A 194 0.12 24.38 -7.17
N PRO A 195 1.03 23.44 -7.50
CA PRO A 195 0.73 22.03 -7.38
C PRO A 195 0.60 21.62 -5.90
N ILE A 196 -0.34 20.72 -5.63
CA ILE A 196 -0.48 20.04 -4.36
C ILE A 196 0.75 19.18 -4.14
N GLN A 197 1.36 19.27 -2.96
CA GLN A 197 2.36 18.32 -2.53
C GLN A 197 1.65 17.09 -1.96
N LEU A 198 1.72 15.96 -2.66
CA LEU A 198 1.06 14.72 -2.24
C LEU A 198 2.09 13.64 -1.91
N VAL A 199 2.21 13.30 -0.63
CA VAL A 199 3.10 12.24 -0.13
C VAL A 199 2.27 10.99 0.13
N LEU A 200 2.40 9.98 -0.73
CA LEU A 200 1.76 8.68 -0.54
C LEU A 200 2.71 7.73 0.18
N MET A 201 2.37 7.38 1.42
CA MET A 201 3.16 6.51 2.28
C MET A 201 2.59 5.10 2.27
N GLY A 202 3.36 4.11 1.84
CA GLY A 202 2.87 2.74 1.68
C GLY A 202 3.75 1.71 2.37
N LYS A 203 3.18 0.94 3.31
CA LYS A 203 3.83 -0.23 3.93
C LYS A 203 3.60 -1.47 3.08
N SER A 204 4.65 -2.26 2.82
CA SER A 204 4.51 -3.56 2.13
C SER A 204 3.68 -3.46 0.83
N GLY A 205 2.56 -4.15 0.72
CA GLY A 205 1.62 -4.07 -0.41
C GLY A 205 0.98 -2.71 -0.64
N GLY A 206 0.85 -1.88 0.40
CA GLY A 206 0.34 -0.52 0.30
C GLY A 206 1.17 0.33 -0.65
N ALA A 207 2.48 0.06 -0.76
CA ALA A 207 3.36 0.73 -1.72
C ALA A 207 2.98 0.44 -3.19
N GLN A 208 2.63 -0.80 -3.53
CA GLN A 208 2.13 -1.14 -4.87
C GLN A 208 0.81 -0.43 -5.16
N VAL A 209 -0.09 -0.38 -4.19
CA VAL A 209 -1.40 0.26 -4.36
C VAL A 209 -1.25 1.77 -4.53
N ALA A 210 -0.37 2.40 -3.75
CA ALA A 210 -0.01 3.82 -3.88
C ALA A 210 0.55 4.13 -5.28
N LEU A 211 1.52 3.33 -5.74
CA LEU A 211 2.08 3.43 -7.10
C LEU A 211 0.99 3.24 -8.16
N GLY A 212 0.09 2.27 -7.98
CA GLY A 212 -1.06 2.03 -8.86
C GLY A 212 -1.97 3.25 -9.00
N ALA A 213 -2.27 3.93 -7.88
CA ALA A 213 -3.14 5.11 -7.86
C ALA A 213 -2.49 6.38 -8.46
N THR A 214 -1.16 6.45 -8.43
CA THR A 214 -0.38 7.66 -8.78
C THR A 214 -0.74 8.26 -10.15
N PRO A 215 -0.83 7.50 -11.28
CA PRO A 215 -1.11 8.10 -12.58
C PRO A 215 -2.51 8.71 -12.69
N TYR A 216 -3.45 8.25 -11.86
CA TYR A 216 -4.81 8.78 -11.81
C TYR A 216 -4.87 10.04 -10.95
N LEU A 217 -4.22 10.01 -9.79
CA LEU A 217 -4.08 11.19 -8.92
C LEU A 217 -3.37 12.33 -9.64
N GLN A 218 -2.30 12.07 -10.40
CA GLN A 218 -1.60 13.09 -11.18
C GLN A 218 -2.49 13.72 -12.27
N ARG A 219 -3.43 12.94 -12.82
CA ARG A 219 -4.35 13.44 -13.84
C ARG A 219 -5.48 14.28 -13.24
N TRP A 220 -6.01 13.84 -12.11
CA TRP A 220 -7.17 14.45 -11.47
C TRP A 220 -6.82 15.59 -10.53
N LEU A 221 -5.57 15.64 -10.08
CA LEU A 221 -5.03 16.67 -9.20
C LEU A 221 -3.80 17.29 -9.87
N ASN A 222 -3.69 18.61 -9.84
CA ASN A 222 -2.42 19.28 -10.12
C ASN A 222 -1.47 19.00 -8.94
N ALA A 223 -0.81 17.84 -8.92
CA ALA A 223 -0.06 17.35 -7.76
C ALA A 223 1.37 16.89 -8.10
N ASN A 224 2.33 17.30 -7.27
CA ASN A 224 3.65 16.72 -7.18
C ASN A 224 3.58 15.52 -6.24
N ILE A 225 3.66 14.31 -6.80
CA ILE A 225 3.43 13.08 -6.06
C ILE A 225 4.76 12.43 -5.68
N THR A 226 5.02 12.33 -4.38
CA THR A 226 6.13 11.55 -3.83
C THR A 226 5.59 10.26 -3.22
N ILE A 227 6.26 9.14 -3.50
CA ILE A 227 5.99 7.87 -2.82
C ILE A 227 7.04 7.66 -1.73
N VAL A 228 6.59 7.34 -0.52
CA VAL A 228 7.46 6.85 0.57
C VAL A 228 7.06 5.42 0.89
N SER A 229 7.93 4.48 0.58
CA SER A 229 7.68 3.06 0.70
C SER A 229 8.45 2.47 1.87
N PHE A 230 7.78 1.72 2.76
CA PHE A 230 8.39 1.00 3.87
C PHE A 230 8.31 -0.51 3.62
N GLY A 231 9.43 -1.15 3.29
CA GLY A 231 9.46 -2.57 2.93
C GLY A 231 8.56 -2.93 1.75
N GLY A 232 8.32 -1.98 0.84
CA GLY A 232 7.31 -2.13 -0.20
C GLY A 232 7.53 -3.29 -1.17
N VAL A 233 6.44 -3.99 -1.49
CA VAL A 233 6.40 -5.05 -2.50
C VAL A 233 5.57 -4.55 -3.68
N PHE A 234 6.24 -4.22 -4.79
CA PHE A 234 5.61 -3.67 -6.00
C PHE A 234 6.18 -4.24 -7.29
N ASN A 235 5.46 -4.06 -8.40
CA ASN A 235 5.75 -4.64 -9.71
C ASN A 235 6.79 -3.87 -10.52
N GLY A 236 6.97 -2.57 -10.27
CA GLY A 236 7.91 -1.73 -11.02
C GLY A 236 7.41 -1.21 -12.37
N ASN A 237 6.15 -1.42 -12.72
CA ASN A 237 5.50 -0.81 -13.89
C ASN A 237 4.65 0.39 -13.49
N ASP A 238 3.84 0.25 -12.45
CA ASP A 238 2.86 1.28 -12.09
C ASP A 238 3.51 2.47 -11.39
N GLY A 239 2.97 3.67 -11.62
CA GLY A 239 3.29 4.89 -10.87
C GLY A 239 4.66 5.51 -11.15
N PHE A 240 5.69 4.75 -11.53
CA PHE A 240 7.07 5.25 -11.67
C PHE A 240 7.26 6.35 -12.73
N ASP A 241 6.41 6.43 -13.75
CA ASP A 241 6.47 7.52 -14.73
C ASP A 241 5.71 8.78 -14.27
N ALA A 242 4.76 8.62 -13.35
CA ALA A 242 3.90 9.69 -12.84
C ALA A 242 4.43 10.29 -11.52
N ALA A 243 5.11 9.49 -10.71
CA ALA A 243 5.69 9.94 -9.45
C ALA A 243 6.90 10.86 -9.70
N THR A 244 6.92 11.98 -8.98
CA THR A 244 8.07 12.90 -8.93
C THR A 244 9.28 12.16 -8.37
N HIS A 245 9.11 11.49 -7.23
CA HIS A 245 10.15 10.69 -6.60
C HIS A 245 9.56 9.50 -5.84
N VAL A 246 10.34 8.44 -5.69
CA VAL A 246 10.02 7.28 -4.87
C VAL A 246 11.16 7.01 -3.90
N TYR A 247 10.93 7.26 -2.62
CA TYR A 247 11.82 6.85 -1.52
C TYR A 247 11.40 5.47 -1.04
N HIS A 248 12.35 4.57 -0.87
CA HIS A 248 12.11 3.20 -0.44
C HIS A 248 13.01 2.84 0.73
N PHE A 249 12.42 2.82 1.93
CA PHE A 249 13.02 2.31 3.15
C PHE A 249 13.12 0.80 3.13
N ARG A 250 14.33 0.30 3.34
CA ARG A 250 14.69 -1.10 3.33
C ARG A 250 15.34 -1.49 4.65
N GLY A 251 14.68 -2.37 5.39
CA GLY A 251 15.24 -3.01 6.57
C GLY A 251 16.23 -4.11 6.20
N ASP A 252 17.34 -4.20 6.94
CA ASP A 252 18.41 -5.17 6.69
C ASP A 252 17.96 -6.62 6.96
N ARG A 253 16.88 -6.79 7.76
CA ARG A 253 16.29 -8.09 8.08
C ARG A 253 14.95 -8.32 7.37
N ASP A 254 14.52 -7.41 6.51
CA ASP A 254 13.33 -7.55 5.69
C ASP A 254 13.66 -8.34 4.41
N TRP A 255 13.35 -9.63 4.41
CA TRP A 255 13.50 -10.48 3.23
C TRP A 255 12.29 -10.38 2.28
N ILE A 256 11.14 -9.90 2.74
CA ILE A 256 9.88 -9.90 1.99
C ILE A 256 9.91 -8.87 0.86
N GLU A 257 10.53 -7.70 1.07
CA GLU A 257 10.67 -6.69 0.01
C GLU A 257 11.33 -7.25 -1.27
N ASN A 258 12.26 -8.20 -1.09
CA ASN A 258 13.00 -8.83 -2.19
C ASN A 258 12.10 -9.66 -3.10
N ILE A 259 10.93 -10.11 -2.62
CA ILE A 259 9.98 -10.92 -3.42
C ILE A 259 9.59 -10.17 -4.68
N GLY A 260 9.34 -8.86 -4.60
CA GLY A 260 8.97 -8.08 -5.78
C GLY A 260 10.09 -8.03 -6.82
N GLY A 261 11.34 -7.99 -6.38
CA GLY A 261 12.51 -8.06 -7.26
C GLY A 261 12.70 -9.43 -7.94
N ILE A 262 12.12 -10.50 -7.37
CA ILE A 262 12.18 -11.86 -7.94
C ILE A 262 11.01 -12.08 -8.89
N VAL A 263 9.78 -11.77 -8.46
CA VAL A 263 8.55 -12.16 -9.14
C VAL A 263 8.24 -11.24 -10.32
N PHE A 264 8.63 -9.96 -10.27
CA PHE A 264 8.26 -8.99 -11.31
C PHE A 264 9.42 -8.68 -12.25
N PRO A 265 9.36 -9.12 -13.53
CA PRO A 265 10.45 -8.90 -14.49
C PRO A 265 10.79 -7.42 -14.72
N SER A 266 9.83 -6.52 -14.53
CA SER A 266 10.03 -5.06 -14.59
C SER A 266 10.99 -4.52 -13.54
N ARG A 267 11.20 -5.23 -12.43
CA ARG A 267 12.22 -4.87 -11.42
C ARG A 267 13.61 -5.42 -11.70
N TRP A 268 13.74 -6.33 -12.67
CA TRP A 268 15.03 -6.94 -13.00
C TRP A 268 15.95 -5.93 -13.68
N ARG A 269 17.24 -5.92 -13.30
CA ARG A 269 18.23 -4.94 -13.77
C ARG A 269 18.40 -4.92 -15.31
N TRP A 270 18.14 -6.04 -15.98
CA TRP A 270 18.26 -6.16 -17.43
C TRP A 270 16.99 -5.74 -18.19
N THR A 271 15.87 -5.49 -17.50
CA THR A 271 14.66 -4.91 -18.11
C THR A 271 14.81 -3.39 -18.18
N ILE A 272 15.83 -2.93 -18.92
CA ILE A 272 16.30 -1.54 -18.93
C ILE A 272 15.18 -0.54 -19.25
N GLY A 273 14.24 -0.94 -20.11
CA GLY A 273 13.10 -0.11 -20.53
C GLY A 273 11.93 -0.08 -19.56
N SER A 274 11.97 -0.75 -18.40
CA SER A 274 10.85 -0.68 -17.46
C SER A 274 10.75 0.71 -16.79
N PRO A 275 9.53 1.15 -16.41
CA PRO A 275 9.32 2.39 -15.65
C PRO A 275 10.22 2.49 -14.41
N TYR A 276 10.29 1.41 -13.62
CA TYR A 276 11.20 1.33 -12.47
C TYR A 276 12.67 1.56 -12.82
N ASN A 277 13.20 0.89 -13.85
CA ASN A 277 14.60 1.05 -14.20
C ASN A 277 14.88 2.42 -14.86
N ARG A 278 13.89 3.07 -15.48
CA ARG A 278 14.00 4.47 -15.92
C ARG A 278 14.10 5.41 -14.72
N ALA A 279 13.15 5.33 -13.78
CA ALA A 279 13.17 6.13 -12.55
C ALA A 279 14.49 6.00 -11.79
N ARG A 280 15.06 4.79 -11.73
CA ARG A 280 16.39 4.54 -11.15
C ARG A 280 17.55 5.23 -11.87
N ARG A 281 17.50 5.36 -13.19
CA ARG A 281 18.56 6.04 -13.97
C ARG A 281 18.39 7.55 -13.97
N GLU A 282 17.18 8.02 -13.76
CA GLU A 282 16.81 9.44 -13.66
C GLU A 282 16.90 9.96 -12.22
N ASP A 283 17.45 9.16 -11.31
CA ASP A 283 17.57 9.47 -9.87
C ASP A 283 16.24 9.79 -9.18
N ARG A 284 15.11 9.34 -9.72
CA ARG A 284 13.75 9.48 -9.15
C ARG A 284 13.34 8.30 -8.25
N TYR A 285 14.25 7.36 -8.00
CA TYR A 285 14.05 6.24 -7.06
C TYR A 285 15.28 6.10 -6.15
N THR A 286 15.08 6.30 -4.86
CA THR A 286 16.14 6.23 -3.84
C THR A 286 15.84 5.13 -2.84
N VAL A 287 16.81 4.24 -2.62
CA VAL A 287 16.74 3.24 -1.54
C VAL A 287 17.47 3.78 -0.32
N LEU A 288 16.79 3.78 0.82
CA LEU A 288 17.33 4.19 2.12
C LEU A 288 17.38 2.94 2.99
N SER A 289 18.54 2.65 3.61
CA SER A 289 18.58 1.61 4.65
C SER A 289 17.88 2.16 5.88
N SER A 290 16.89 1.44 6.39
CA SER A 290 16.17 1.84 7.59
C SER A 290 16.82 1.34 8.87
N GLY A 291 17.85 0.48 8.76
CA GLY A 291 18.50 -0.21 9.87
C GLY A 291 18.01 -1.65 10.00
N SER A 292 18.05 -2.19 11.21
CA SER A 292 17.75 -3.60 11.49
C SER A 292 16.26 -3.95 11.47
N HIS A 293 15.39 -3.21 10.78
CA HIS A 293 13.96 -3.52 10.70
C HIS A 293 13.70 -4.90 10.08
N THR A 294 12.72 -5.61 10.63
CA THR A 294 12.05 -6.72 9.94
C THR A 294 10.88 -6.18 9.09
N HIS A 295 10.19 -7.06 8.38
CA HIS A 295 9.03 -6.65 7.58
C HIS A 295 7.81 -6.27 8.43
N GLN A 296 7.59 -6.97 9.55
CA GLN A 296 6.37 -6.92 10.35
C GLN A 296 6.63 -7.34 11.80
N GLY A 297 5.68 -7.03 12.68
CA GLY A 297 5.77 -7.32 14.12
C GLY A 297 6.47 -6.21 14.90
N ASP A 298 6.83 -6.50 16.15
CA ASP A 298 7.35 -5.52 17.12
C ASP A 298 8.72 -4.95 16.75
N GLU A 299 9.44 -5.62 15.84
CA GLU A 299 10.69 -5.16 15.25
C GLU A 299 10.55 -4.70 13.77
N GLY A 300 9.31 -4.57 13.28
CA GLY A 300 9.00 -4.10 11.93
C GLY A 300 9.20 -2.59 11.78
N TYR A 301 8.96 -2.02 10.58
CA TYR A 301 9.12 -0.57 10.32
C TYR A 301 8.39 0.34 11.31
N PHE A 302 7.25 -0.11 11.85
CA PHE A 302 6.48 0.60 12.87
C PHE A 302 6.44 -0.19 14.17
N GLY A 303 7.49 -0.95 14.45
CA GLY A 303 7.63 -1.75 15.66
C GLY A 303 7.86 -0.89 16.89
N LEU A 304 7.25 -1.29 18.02
CA LEU A 304 7.40 -0.59 19.30
C LEU A 304 8.57 -1.10 20.14
N GLU A 305 9.22 -2.20 19.73
CA GLU A 305 10.39 -2.72 20.43
C GLU A 305 11.59 -1.78 20.28
N GLU A 306 12.41 -1.72 21.33
CA GLU A 306 13.65 -0.93 21.34
C GLU A 306 14.69 -1.58 20.42
N ALA A 307 15.20 -0.81 19.46
CA ALA A 307 16.32 -1.23 18.63
C ALA A 307 17.63 -1.15 19.41
N GLU A 308 18.71 -1.76 18.90
CA GLU A 308 20.04 -1.73 19.53
C GLU A 308 20.59 -0.30 19.76
N THR A 309 20.05 0.69 19.06
CA THR A 309 20.40 2.11 19.20
C THR A 309 19.74 2.80 20.40
N GLY A 310 18.82 2.13 21.10
CA GLY A 310 18.08 2.67 22.25
C GLY A 310 16.79 3.44 21.91
N ASN A 311 16.50 3.64 20.62
CA ASN A 311 15.22 4.17 20.13
C ASN A 311 14.33 3.01 19.69
N SER A 312 13.01 3.15 19.73
CA SER A 312 12.12 2.15 19.15
C SER A 312 12.24 2.09 17.62
N TYR A 313 11.82 0.98 17.00
CA TYR A 313 11.86 0.85 15.54
C TYR A 313 10.99 1.90 14.84
N VAL A 314 9.84 2.26 15.41
CA VAL A 314 8.98 3.35 14.91
C VAL A 314 9.69 4.71 15.02
N GLU A 315 10.41 4.97 16.11
CA GLU A 315 11.16 6.22 16.28
C GLU A 315 12.24 6.40 15.21
N LEU A 316 12.96 5.32 14.90
CA LEU A 316 13.94 5.32 13.80
C LEU A 316 13.27 5.66 12.46
N THR A 317 12.09 5.11 12.21
CA THR A 317 11.33 5.36 10.98
C THR A 317 10.81 6.80 10.91
N VAL A 318 10.32 7.36 12.01
CA VAL A 318 9.92 8.78 12.10
C VAL A 318 11.12 9.69 11.83
N GLU A 319 12.24 9.46 12.52
CA GLU A 319 13.45 10.28 12.39
C GLU A 319 13.93 10.32 10.93
N GLN A 320 14.05 9.15 10.30
CA GLN A 320 14.51 9.07 8.92
C GLN A 320 13.50 9.63 7.91
N THR A 321 12.19 9.47 8.17
CA THR A 321 11.15 10.05 7.32
C THR A 321 11.23 11.58 7.36
N ASN A 322 11.42 12.19 8.54
CA ASN A 322 11.59 13.64 8.68
C ASN A 322 12.89 14.18 8.05
N GLN A 323 13.89 13.34 7.84
CA GLN A 323 15.13 13.71 7.14
C GLN A 323 15.01 13.72 5.61
N LEU A 324 13.89 13.24 5.05
CA LEU A 324 13.67 13.28 3.61
C LEU A 324 13.64 14.73 3.10
N PRO A 325 14.24 15.03 1.93
CA PRO A 325 14.31 16.40 1.42
C PRO A 325 12.94 16.96 1.00
N ILE A 326 11.92 16.11 0.93
CA ILE A 326 10.57 16.45 0.48
C ILE A 326 9.89 17.49 1.36
N TRP A 327 10.25 17.60 2.64
CA TRP A 327 9.60 18.53 3.56
C TRP A 327 10.02 20.00 3.37
N ASN A 328 11.04 20.26 2.55
CA ASN A 328 11.60 21.59 2.34
C ASN A 328 11.37 22.13 0.91
N GLU A 329 10.47 21.50 0.14
CA GLU A 329 10.20 21.83 -1.27
C GLU A 329 9.14 22.92 -1.48
#